data_AF-A0A960G7P7-F1
#
_entry.id   AF-A0A960G7P7-F1
#
_cell.length_a   1.000
_cell.length_b   1.000
_cell.length_c   1.000
_cell.angle_alpha   90.00
_cell.angle_beta   90.00
_cell.angle_gamma   90.00
#
_symmetry.space_group_name_H-M   'P 1'
#
loop_
_entity.id
_entity.type
_entity.pdbx_description
1 polymer ?
#
loop_
_entity_poly.entity_id
_entity_poly.type
_entity_poly.pdbx_seq_one_letter_code
_entity_poly.pdbx_strand_id
1 'polypeptide(L)'
;REQIRPLDSRLKAIQSAIQTAEQDEWRRTDPEARARAEETVRMLSDEIAKLSERAEKAAARGDKAAAAKANDSIATYQTWLDQAKETLADFSR
;
A
#
# COMPACT_ATOMS: atom_id res chain seq x y z
N ARG A 1 -24.78 13.71 1.18
CA ARG A 1 -24.20 12.60 1.99
C ARG A 1 -23.68 11.63 0.94
N GLU A 2 -22.47 11.83 0.45
CA GLU A 2 -21.93 11.05 -0.66
C GLU A 2 -20.43 10.87 -0.46
N GLN A 3 -19.87 9.82 -1.06
CA GLN A 3 -18.44 9.47 -1.16
C GLN A 3 -17.90 8.44 -0.16
N ILE A 4 -18.57 7.29 0.02
CA ILE A 4 -17.97 6.09 0.66
C ILE A 4 -17.91 4.88 -0.31
N ARG A 5 -18.45 4.98 -1.52
CA ARG A 5 -18.52 3.82 -2.45
C ARG A 5 -17.25 3.49 -3.28
N PRO A 6 -16.34 4.42 -3.66
CA PRO A 6 -15.25 4.05 -4.58
C PRO A 6 -14.05 3.36 -3.91
N LEU A 7 -13.95 3.41 -2.58
CA LEU A 7 -12.82 2.81 -1.84
C LEU A 7 -12.95 1.28 -1.74
N ASP A 8 -14.17 0.78 -1.58
CA ASP A 8 -14.45 -0.65 -1.43
C ASP A 8 -14.12 -1.42 -2.71
N SER A 9 -14.47 -0.86 -3.88
CA SER A 9 -14.18 -1.48 -5.17
C SER A 9 -12.69 -1.56 -5.49
N ARG A 10 -11.91 -0.55 -5.09
CA ARG A 10 -10.45 -0.56 -5.26
C ARG A 10 -9.78 -1.56 -4.33
N LEU A 11 -10.22 -1.62 -3.07
CA LEU A 11 -9.70 -2.58 -2.11
C LEU A 11 -9.98 -4.03 -2.54
N LYS A 12 -11.19 -4.28 -3.07
CA LYS A 12 -11.59 -5.60 -3.57
C LYS A 12 -10.81 -6.01 -4.82
N ALA A 13 -10.53 -5.07 -5.72
CA ALA A 13 -9.68 -5.31 -6.89
C ALA A 13 -8.24 -5.66 -6.49
N ILE A 14 -7.69 -4.96 -5.49
CA ILE A 14 -6.36 -5.27 -4.93
C ILE A 14 -6.35 -6.66 -4.30
N GLN A 15 -7.37 -7.01 -3.51
CA GLN A 15 -7.45 -8.31 -2.85
C GLN A 15 -7.59 -9.48 -3.86
N SER A 16 -8.38 -9.32 -4.92
CA SER A 16 -8.48 -10.31 -5.99
C SER A 16 -7.21 -10.43 -6.82
N ALA A 17 -6.49 -9.31 -7.03
CA ALA A 17 -5.20 -9.33 -7.71
C ALA A 17 -4.16 -10.10 -6.88
N ILE A 18 -4.11 -9.88 -5.56
CA ILE A 18 -3.22 -10.59 -4.63
C ILE A 18 -3.52 -12.10 -4.59
N GLN A 19 -4.80 -12.48 -4.53
CA GLN A 19 -5.18 -13.89 -4.41
C GLN A 19 -4.94 -14.69 -5.71
N THR A 20 -5.12 -14.06 -6.87
CA THR A 20 -4.77 -14.66 -8.17
C THR A 20 -3.25 -14.74 -8.32
N ALA A 21 -2.56 -13.72 -7.82
CA ALA A 21 -1.12 -13.66 -7.76
C ALA A 21 -0.51 -14.81 -6.94
N GLU A 22 -1.06 -15.13 -5.77
CA GLU A 22 -0.58 -16.22 -4.89
C GLU A 22 -0.74 -17.63 -5.48
N GLN A 23 -1.77 -17.88 -6.28
CA GLN A 23 -1.99 -19.21 -6.92
C GLN A 23 -0.97 -19.52 -8.04
N ASP A 24 -0.46 -18.50 -8.73
CA ASP A 24 0.56 -18.66 -9.78
C ASP A 24 1.99 -18.73 -9.20
N GLU A 25 2.22 -18.17 -8.00
CA GLU A 25 3.55 -17.98 -7.38
C GLU A 25 4.24 -19.27 -6.90
N TRP A 26 3.52 -20.37 -6.71
CA TRP A 26 4.14 -21.62 -6.25
C TRP A 26 4.95 -22.38 -7.32
N ARG A 27 4.99 -21.91 -8.57
CA ARG A 27 5.60 -22.65 -9.69
C ARG A 27 6.80 -22.00 -10.39
N ARG A 28 7.16 -20.74 -10.14
CA ARG A 28 8.22 -20.00 -10.87
C ARG A 28 9.08 -19.13 -9.95
N THR A 29 9.90 -19.77 -9.14
CA THR A 29 10.76 -19.13 -8.16
C THR A 29 11.80 -18.21 -8.82
N ASP A 30 11.98 -17.02 -8.22
CA ASP A 30 13.06 -16.02 -8.34
C ASP A 30 12.76 -14.67 -9.03
N PRO A 31 12.60 -14.54 -10.36
CA PRO A 31 12.49 -13.21 -10.98
C PRO A 31 11.08 -12.59 -10.87
N GLU A 32 10.03 -13.39 -11.02
CA GLU A 32 8.64 -12.89 -10.97
C GLU A 32 8.24 -12.50 -9.53
N ALA A 33 8.62 -13.31 -8.54
CA ALA A 33 8.38 -13.04 -7.12
C ALA A 33 9.09 -11.76 -6.65
N ARG A 34 10.34 -11.56 -7.08
CA ARG A 34 11.07 -10.31 -6.82
C ARG A 34 10.39 -9.10 -7.45
N ALA A 35 9.99 -9.19 -8.72
CA ALA A 35 9.31 -8.09 -9.41
C ALA A 35 7.98 -7.70 -8.73
N ARG A 36 7.25 -8.70 -8.20
CA ARG A 36 6.03 -8.48 -7.40
C ARG A 36 6.31 -7.81 -6.06
N ALA A 37 7.39 -8.19 -5.39
CA ALA A 37 7.83 -7.53 -4.15
C ALA A 37 8.23 -6.07 -4.43
N GLU A 38 8.97 -5.79 -5.51
CA GLU A 38 9.31 -4.44 -5.96
C GLU A 38 8.06 -3.62 -6.29
N GLU A 39 7.08 -4.21 -6.99
CA GLU A 39 5.79 -3.58 -7.28
C GLU A 39 5.02 -3.25 -5.99
N THR A 40 4.97 -4.18 -5.04
CA THR A 40 4.29 -3.99 -3.74
C THR A 40 4.93 -2.84 -2.96
N VAL A 41 6.26 -2.80 -2.88
CA VAL A 41 7.01 -1.70 -2.25
C VAL A 41 6.68 -0.37 -2.91
N ARG A 42 6.60 -0.34 -4.24
CA ARG A 42 6.25 0.87 -5.00
C ARG A 42 4.80 1.31 -4.71
N MET A 43 3.85 0.39 -4.73
CA MET A 43 2.43 0.70 -4.46
C MET A 43 2.24 1.25 -3.04
N LEU A 44 2.86 0.63 -2.03
CA LEU A 44 2.80 1.10 -0.65
C LEU A 44 3.43 2.48 -0.49
N SER A 45 4.58 2.72 -1.13
CA SER A 45 5.25 4.04 -1.11
C SER A 45 4.38 5.12 -1.75
N ASP A 46 3.72 4.82 -2.87
CA ASP A 46 2.84 5.76 -3.57
C ASP A 46 1.58 6.11 -2.75
N GLU A 47 0.97 5.13 -2.08
CA GLU A 47 -0.15 5.41 -1.17
C GLU A 47 0.26 6.21 0.07
N ILE A 48 1.45 5.95 0.64
CA ILE A 48 2.01 6.78 1.72
C ILE A 48 2.20 8.23 1.26
N ALA A 49 2.71 8.44 0.04
CA ALA A 49 2.89 9.78 -0.52
C ALA A 49 1.54 10.51 -0.68
N LYS A 50 0.54 9.83 -1.24
CA LYS A 50 -0.83 10.38 -1.37
C LYS A 50 -1.48 10.70 -0.03
N LEU A 51 -1.29 9.83 0.98
CA LEU A 51 -1.80 10.09 2.32
C LEU A 51 -1.07 11.25 2.98
N SER A 52 0.23 11.39 2.76
CA SER A 52 1.02 12.52 3.28
C SER A 52 0.52 13.85 2.70
N GLU A 53 0.31 13.91 1.38
CA GLU A 53 -0.32 15.08 0.75
C GLU A 53 -1.70 15.39 1.32
N ARG A 54 -2.52 14.36 1.59
CA ARG A 54 -3.85 14.55 2.19
C ARG A 54 -3.75 15.07 3.63
N ALA A 55 -2.76 14.58 4.39
CA ALA A 55 -2.50 15.04 5.75
C ALA A 55 -2.08 16.51 5.75
N GLU A 56 -1.17 16.92 4.86
CA GLU A 56 -0.75 18.31 4.72
C GLU A 56 -1.91 19.22 4.29
N LYS A 57 -2.67 18.84 3.27
CA LYS A 57 -3.86 19.58 2.83
C LYS A 57 -4.93 19.67 3.92
N ALA A 58 -5.01 18.68 4.81
CA ALA A 58 -5.90 18.70 5.98
C ALA A 58 -5.40 19.63 7.08
N ALA A 59 -4.11 19.58 7.39
CA ALA A 59 -3.49 20.47 8.35
C ALA A 59 -3.59 21.94 7.91
N ALA A 60 -3.32 22.24 6.63
CA ALA A 60 -3.38 23.59 6.07
C ALA A 60 -4.77 24.23 6.16
N ARG A 61 -5.84 23.43 6.06
CA ARG A 61 -7.23 23.91 6.22
C ARG A 61 -7.74 23.85 7.67
N GLY A 62 -6.87 23.50 8.64
CA GLY A 62 -7.23 23.40 10.06
C GLY A 62 -7.97 22.12 10.47
N ASP A 63 -8.09 21.15 9.57
CA ASP A 63 -8.77 19.88 9.80
C ASP A 63 -7.83 18.85 10.46
N LYS A 64 -7.56 19.10 11.75
CA LYS A 64 -6.63 18.30 12.56
C LYS A 64 -7.05 16.83 12.68
N ALA A 65 -8.35 16.55 12.68
CA ALA A 65 -8.87 15.19 12.78
C ALA A 65 -8.57 14.38 11.50
N ALA A 66 -8.81 14.97 10.32
CA ALA A 66 -8.47 14.31 9.06
C ALA A 66 -6.95 14.15 8.88
N ALA A 67 -6.16 15.13 9.30
CA ALA A 67 -4.69 15.03 9.29
C ALA A 67 -4.18 13.90 10.18
N ALA A 68 -4.69 13.80 11.42
CA ALA A 68 -4.34 12.73 12.35
C ALA A 68 -4.71 11.34 11.81
N LYS A 69 -5.89 11.20 11.20
CA LYS A 69 -6.32 9.93 10.58
C LYS A 69 -5.44 9.52 9.41
N ALA A 70 -5.04 10.48 8.56
CA ALA A 70 -4.11 10.21 7.46
C ALA A 70 -2.74 9.78 7.99
N ASN A 71 -2.24 10.41 9.05
CA ASN A 71 -0.97 10.04 9.70
C ASN A 71 -1.00 8.64 10.33
N ASP A 72 -2.10 8.25 10.98
CA ASP A 72 -2.29 6.90 11.51
C ASP A 72 -2.28 5.83 10.40
N SER A 73 -2.95 6.14 9.28
CA SER A 73 -2.90 5.29 8.10
C SER A 73 -1.47 5.19 7.55
N ILE A 74 -0.75 6.31 7.43
CA ILE A 74 0.67 6.34 6.99
C ILE A 74 1.53 5.43 7.89
N ALA A 75 1.37 5.51 9.22
CA ALA A 75 2.13 4.67 10.13
C ALA A 75 1.87 3.18 9.88
N THR A 76 0.62 2.79 9.63
CA THR A 76 0.27 1.42 9.27
C THR A 76 0.91 0.98 7.95
N TYR A 77 0.81 1.81 6.90
CA TYR A 77 1.42 1.51 5.61
C TYR A 77 2.95 1.50 5.67
N GLN A 78 3.58 2.29 6.55
CA GLN A 78 5.03 2.25 6.76
C GLN A 78 5.47 0.92 7.34
N THR A 79 4.76 0.35 8.31
CA THR A 79 5.06 -0.98 8.85
C THR A 79 4.98 -2.05 7.75
N TRP A 80 3.96 -1.98 6.88
CA TRP A 80 3.84 -2.91 5.76
C TRP A 80 4.91 -2.71 4.69
N LEU A 81 5.28 -1.46 4.43
CA LEU A 81 6.36 -1.12 3.50
C LEU A 81 7.70 -1.66 3.99
N ASP A 82 7.98 -1.54 5.28
CA ASP A 82 9.18 -2.08 5.90
C ASP A 82 9.24 -3.60 5.73
N GLN A 83 8.15 -4.30 6.07
CA GLN A 83 8.07 -5.74 5.88
C GLN A 83 8.25 -6.16 4.41
N ALA A 84 7.63 -5.43 3.47
CA ALA A 84 7.75 -5.70 2.04
C ALA A 84 9.19 -5.47 1.53
N LYS A 85 9.90 -4.48 2.08
CA LYS A 85 11.32 -4.24 1.77
C LYS A 85 12.22 -5.35 2.32
N GLU A 86 11.94 -5.86 3.51
CA GLU A 86 12.66 -7.01 4.07
C GLU A 86 12.47 -8.24 3.17
N THR A 87 11.23 -8.56 2.80
CA THR A 87 10.93 -9.67 1.88
C THR A 87 11.63 -9.51 0.53
N LEU A 88 11.67 -8.29 -0.02
CA LEU A 88 12.41 -8.00 -1.26
C LEU A 88 13.93 -8.21 -1.09
N ALA A 89 14.48 -7.84 0.07
CA ALA A 89 15.89 -8.04 0.38
C ALA A 89 16.22 -9.54 0.50
N ASP A 90 15.33 -10.35 1.06
CA ASP A 90 15.49 -11.81 1.14
C ASP A 90 15.50 -12.47 -0.26
N PHE A 91 14.71 -11.98 -1.22
CA PHE A 91 14.78 -12.44 -2.62
C PHE A 91 16.07 -12.05 -3.35
N SER A 92 16.84 -11.10 -2.81
CA SER A 92 18.08 -10.61 -3.43
C SER A 92 19.35 -11.16 -2.77
N ARG A 93 19.20 -12.05 -1.77
CA ARG A 93 20.29 -12.63 -0.97
C ARG A 93 20.68 -14.02 -1.47
#